data_AF-A0AAV0UT25-F1
#
_entry.id   AF-A0AAV0UT25-F1
#
_cell.length_a   1.000
_cell.length_b   1.000
_cell.length_c   1.000
_cell.angle_alpha   90.00
_cell.angle_beta   90.00
_cell.angle_gamma   90.00
#
_symmetry.space_group_name_H-M   'P 1'
#
loop_
_entity.id
_entity.type
_entity.pdbx_description
1 polymer ?
#
loop_
_entity_poly.entity_id
_entity_poly.type
_entity_poly.pdbx_seq_one_letter_code
_entity_poly.pdbx_strand_id
1 'polypeptide(L)'
;MSDANENGKYWCPDCEQAKKPVMDAFLRAPRGSQLVEIRVGPRSYWKDDTNEFRQSELFYLDFIPTLMRYEGGGNSSTMLSESFCTDTALLDYVFRVKRPLAGEPNKNKVLTMHSPGEVINYLGTYNSSYPLFLFFVAGYHEFNGRMWCPYCDRADVVVMHYYNYTAPDNAIMVRVTVADTYKQWKKPMNPFKLREFQDGDYSETEKLQTFFTNKPRTAQAN
;
A
#
# COMPACT_ATOMS: atom_id res chain seq x y z
N MET A 1 -9.65 4.03 17.59
CA MET A 1 -10.39 3.06 18.44
C MET A 1 -11.84 3.48 18.52
N SER A 2 -12.77 2.57 18.84
CA SER A 2 -14.13 2.95 19.25
C SER A 2 -14.14 3.63 20.61
N ASP A 3 -15.23 4.30 20.97
CA ASP A 3 -15.47 4.67 22.37
C ASP A 3 -15.54 3.46 23.29
N ALA A 4 -15.20 3.70 24.55
CA ALA A 4 -15.32 2.76 25.64
C ALA A 4 -16.46 3.16 26.58
N ASN A 5 -17.12 2.17 27.18
CA ASN A 5 -18.07 2.41 28.25
C ASN A 5 -17.36 2.74 29.58
N GLU A 6 -18.12 2.93 30.65
CA GLU A 6 -17.61 3.25 32.00
C GLU A 6 -16.60 2.22 32.54
N ASN A 7 -16.69 0.96 32.10
CA ASN A 7 -15.77 -0.11 32.47
C ASN A 7 -14.50 -0.16 31.59
N GLY A 8 -14.32 0.80 30.67
CA GLY A 8 -13.19 0.85 29.75
C GLY A 8 -13.25 -0.21 28.63
N LYS A 9 -14.42 -0.82 28.41
CA LYS A 9 -14.66 -1.81 27.34
C LYS A 9 -15.13 -1.10 26.07
N TYR A 10 -14.47 -1.38 24.96
CA TYR A 10 -14.79 -0.85 23.65
C TYR A 10 -16.09 -1.45 23.11
N TRP A 11 -16.90 -0.64 22.41
CA TRP A 11 -18.09 -1.18 21.74
C TRP A 11 -17.76 -1.98 20.47
N CYS A 12 -16.60 -1.75 19.85
CA CYS A 12 -16.12 -2.49 18.69
C CYS A 12 -15.31 -3.72 19.15
N PRO A 13 -15.70 -4.95 18.77
CA PRO A 13 -14.98 -6.17 19.15
C PRO A 13 -13.51 -6.18 18.70
N ASP A 14 -13.23 -5.76 17.45
CA ASP A 14 -11.86 -5.73 16.94
C ASP A 14 -10.99 -4.72 17.69
N CYS A 15 -11.57 -3.59 18.14
CA CYS A 15 -10.86 -2.63 19.00
C CYS A 15 -10.52 -3.26 20.35
N GLU A 16 -11.43 -4.05 20.93
CA GLU A 16 -11.17 -4.77 22.18
C GLU A 16 -10.04 -5.79 22.02
N GLN A 17 -10.03 -6.54 20.92
CA GLN A 17 -8.98 -7.52 20.63
C GLN A 17 -7.62 -6.87 20.36
N ALA A 18 -7.59 -5.70 19.70
CA ALA A 18 -6.34 -4.99 19.40
C ALA A 18 -5.71 -4.30 20.61
N LYS A 19 -6.49 -3.96 21.65
CA LYS A 19 -6.03 -3.19 22.81
C LYS A 19 -4.74 -3.75 23.43
N LYS A 20 -4.74 -5.05 23.77
CA LYS A 20 -3.59 -5.68 24.43
C LYS A 20 -2.39 -5.84 23.49
N PRO A 21 -2.52 -6.44 22.28
CA PRO A 21 -1.40 -6.56 21.35
C PRO A 21 -0.71 -5.24 21.02
N VAL A 22 -1.49 -4.18 20.76
CA VAL A 22 -0.95 -2.84 20.45
C VAL A 22 -0.13 -2.30 21.62
N MET A 23 -0.65 -2.39 22.85
CA MET A 23 0.05 -1.92 24.04
C MET A 23 1.32 -2.75 24.33
N ASP A 24 1.25 -4.07 24.22
CA ASP A 24 2.39 -4.96 24.43
C ASP A 24 3.52 -4.70 23.43
N ALA A 25 3.19 -4.42 22.16
CA ALA A 25 4.18 -4.05 21.15
C ALA A 25 4.74 -2.64 21.38
N PHE A 26 3.90 -1.67 21.77
CA PHE A 26 4.33 -0.32 22.08
C PHE A 26 5.32 -0.27 23.25
N LEU A 27 5.17 -1.12 24.27
CA LEU A 27 6.14 -1.25 25.37
C LEU A 27 7.55 -1.65 24.89
N ARG A 28 7.68 -2.24 23.71
CA ARG A 28 8.95 -2.61 23.07
C ARG A 28 9.43 -1.58 22.04
N ALA A 29 8.67 -0.53 21.80
CA ALA A 29 9.04 0.55 20.87
C ALA A 29 10.29 1.31 21.35
N PRO A 30 11.00 2.03 20.46
CA PRO A 30 12.13 2.88 20.84
C PRO A 30 11.77 3.90 21.93
N ARG A 31 12.73 4.22 22.80
CA ARG A 31 12.56 5.30 23.80
C ARG A 31 12.19 6.62 23.13
N GLY A 32 11.24 7.34 23.72
CA GLY A 32 10.72 8.59 23.17
C GLY A 32 9.54 8.42 22.21
N SER A 33 9.17 7.18 21.87
CA SER A 33 7.93 6.91 21.14
C SER A 33 6.72 7.36 21.95
N GLN A 34 5.72 7.90 21.27
CA GLN A 34 4.43 8.28 21.85
C GLN A 34 3.31 7.53 21.13
N LEU A 35 2.36 6.98 21.89
CA LEU A 35 1.16 6.36 21.36
C LEU A 35 -0.03 7.24 21.73
N VAL A 36 -0.78 7.66 20.73
CA VAL A 36 -2.01 8.45 20.91
C VAL A 36 -3.20 7.57 20.53
N GLU A 37 -4.08 7.32 21.48
CA GLU A 37 -5.38 6.72 21.20
C GLU A 37 -6.38 7.82 20.82
N ILE A 38 -6.89 7.75 19.60
CA ILE A 38 -7.98 8.59 19.13
C ILE A 38 -9.25 7.75 19.11
N ARG A 39 -10.30 8.26 19.76
CA ARG A 39 -11.62 7.60 19.80
C ARG A 39 -12.55 8.24 18.79
N VAL A 40 -13.19 7.40 17.99
CA VAL A 40 -14.08 7.85 16.92
C VAL A 40 -15.48 8.18 17.41
N GLY A 41 -15.77 8.11 18.71
CA GLY A 41 -17.10 8.33 19.24
C GLY A 41 -17.97 7.07 19.30
N PRO A 42 -19.30 7.24 19.47
CA PRO A 42 -20.25 6.15 19.58
C PRO A 42 -20.49 5.45 18.23
N ARG A 43 -21.00 4.22 18.29
CA ARG A 43 -21.24 3.38 17.11
C ARG A 43 -22.13 4.05 16.05
N SER A 44 -23.15 4.81 16.47
CA SER A 44 -24.04 5.52 15.55
C SER A 44 -23.31 6.59 14.74
N TYR A 45 -22.42 7.35 15.38
CA TYR A 45 -21.58 8.35 14.71
C TYR A 45 -20.60 7.70 13.74
N TRP A 46 -19.90 6.63 14.16
CA TRP A 46 -18.96 5.92 13.28
C TRP A 46 -19.64 5.26 12.05
N LYS A 47 -20.90 4.86 12.19
CA LYS A 47 -21.68 4.27 11.10
C LYS A 47 -22.07 5.29 10.03
N ASP A 48 -22.10 6.57 10.36
CA ASP A 48 -22.39 7.63 9.41
C ASP A 48 -21.17 7.84 8.50
N ASP A 49 -21.30 7.53 7.21
CA ASP A 49 -20.20 7.69 6.26
C ASP A 49 -19.77 9.16 6.09
N THR A 50 -20.60 10.12 6.47
CA THR A 50 -20.32 11.56 6.38
C THR A 50 -19.58 12.12 7.60
N ASN A 51 -19.29 11.29 8.62
CA ASN A 51 -18.55 11.75 9.79
C ASN A 51 -17.13 12.24 9.46
N GLU A 52 -16.58 13.13 10.29
CA GLU A 52 -15.34 13.84 10.00
C GLU A 52 -14.11 12.92 9.88
N PHE A 53 -14.10 11.77 10.58
CA PHE A 53 -13.01 10.81 10.46
C PHE A 53 -13.01 10.10 9.11
N ARG A 54 -14.20 9.76 8.59
CA ARG A 54 -14.37 9.10 7.29
C ARG A 54 -14.15 10.05 6.12
N GLN A 55 -14.49 11.32 6.29
CA GLN A 55 -14.30 12.36 5.27
C GLN A 55 -12.90 12.99 5.29
N SER A 56 -12.11 12.75 6.33
CA SER A 56 -10.77 13.32 6.46
C SER A 56 -9.80 12.79 5.40
N GLU A 57 -9.44 13.64 4.45
CA GLU A 57 -8.44 13.35 3.41
C GLU A 57 -7.03 13.12 3.99
N LEU A 58 -6.76 13.61 5.21
CA LEU A 58 -5.46 13.38 5.86
C LEU A 58 -5.23 11.91 6.22
N PHE A 59 -6.29 11.19 6.59
CA PHE A 59 -6.17 9.86 7.19
C PHE A 59 -7.02 8.77 6.52
N TYR A 60 -8.01 9.12 5.69
CA TYR A 60 -8.88 8.19 4.96
C TYR A 60 -9.25 6.95 5.79
N LEU A 61 -9.88 7.17 6.95
CA LEU A 61 -10.19 6.11 7.91
C LEU A 61 -11.48 5.41 7.51
N ASP A 62 -11.35 4.24 6.87
CA ASP A 62 -12.51 3.43 6.51
C ASP A 62 -12.91 2.43 7.61
N PHE A 63 -11.97 2.03 8.47
CA PHE A 63 -12.14 0.94 9.46
C PHE A 63 -11.54 1.28 10.82
N ILE A 64 -12.05 0.61 11.86
CA ILE A 64 -11.46 0.62 13.21
C ILE A 64 -11.32 -0.83 13.72
N PRO A 65 -10.29 -1.13 14.54
CA PRO A 65 -9.17 -0.28 14.89
C PRO A 65 -8.31 0.03 13.67
N THR A 66 -7.62 1.17 13.71
CA THR A 66 -6.61 1.54 12.73
C THR A 66 -5.42 2.11 13.50
N LEU A 67 -4.23 1.61 13.19
CA LEU A 67 -2.95 2.06 13.73
C LEU A 67 -2.09 2.54 12.57
N MET A 68 -1.46 3.70 12.70
CA MET A 68 -0.51 4.21 11.72
C MET A 68 0.57 5.01 12.41
N ARG A 69 1.70 5.20 11.74
CA ARG A 69 2.75 6.10 12.20
C ARG A 69 2.49 7.48 11.62
N TYR A 70 2.46 8.50 12.49
CA TYR A 70 2.39 9.89 12.06
C TYR A 70 3.82 10.44 11.90
N GLU A 71 4.13 10.96 10.71
CA GLU A 71 5.47 11.45 10.36
C GLU A 71 5.58 12.99 10.48
N GLY A 72 4.51 13.65 10.92
CA GLY A 72 4.44 15.12 11.00
C GLY A 72 3.99 15.77 9.68
N GLY A 73 3.55 17.02 9.76
CA GLY A 73 3.15 17.81 8.59
C GLY A 73 1.96 17.24 7.81
N GLY A 74 1.13 16.40 8.43
CA GLY A 74 0.01 15.72 7.77
C GLY A 74 0.37 14.37 7.14
N ASN A 75 1.64 13.99 7.12
CA ASN A 75 2.08 12.72 6.54
C ASN A 75 1.91 11.56 7.53
N SER A 76 1.54 10.40 7.00
CA SER A 76 1.49 9.16 7.77
C SER A 76 1.99 7.97 6.96
N SER A 77 2.46 6.94 7.65
CA SER A 77 3.01 5.73 7.07
C SER A 77 2.58 4.49 7.87
N THR A 78 2.85 3.32 7.30
CA THR A 78 2.70 2.02 7.97
C THR A 78 1.33 1.81 8.62
N MET A 79 0.25 1.94 7.84
CA MET A 79 -1.11 1.66 8.31
C MET A 79 -1.35 0.17 8.53
N LEU A 80 -1.98 -0.16 9.66
CA LEU A 80 -2.65 -1.43 9.94
C LEU A 80 -4.10 -1.14 10.27
N SER A 81 -5.00 -2.03 9.86
CA SER A 81 -6.42 -1.95 10.20
C SER A 81 -6.93 -3.30 10.70
N GLU A 82 -7.99 -3.26 11.51
CA GLU A 82 -8.77 -4.43 11.91
C GLU A 82 -7.88 -5.53 12.53
N SER A 83 -7.95 -6.75 12.01
CA SER A 83 -7.19 -7.90 12.50
C SER A 83 -5.67 -7.73 12.39
N PHE A 84 -5.17 -6.92 11.45
CA PHE A 84 -3.73 -6.63 11.35
C PHE A 84 -3.21 -5.87 12.56
N CYS A 85 -4.07 -5.18 13.33
CA CYS A 85 -3.69 -4.56 14.61
C CYS A 85 -3.50 -5.58 15.75
N THR A 86 -3.65 -6.88 15.49
CA THR A 86 -3.38 -7.96 16.46
C THR A 86 -2.13 -8.77 16.11
N ASP A 87 -1.56 -8.52 14.94
CA ASP A 87 -0.42 -9.25 14.42
C ASP A 87 0.88 -8.71 15.03
N THR A 88 1.57 -9.54 15.79
CA THR A 88 2.76 -9.11 16.53
C THR A 88 3.92 -8.71 15.62
N ALA A 89 4.09 -9.37 14.47
CA ALA A 89 5.19 -9.06 13.54
C ALA A 89 4.94 -7.73 12.82
N LEU A 90 3.70 -7.48 12.42
CA LEU A 90 3.29 -6.20 11.83
C LEU A 90 3.35 -5.06 12.85
N LEU A 91 2.91 -5.29 14.09
CA LEU A 91 3.00 -4.30 15.17
C LEU A 91 4.46 -3.95 15.48
N ASP A 92 5.36 -4.93 15.52
CA ASP A 92 6.80 -4.70 15.71
C ASP A 92 7.37 -3.82 14.60
N TYR A 93 6.93 -4.06 13.36
CA TYR A 93 7.33 -3.28 12.20
C TYR A 93 6.83 -1.83 12.29
N VAL A 94 5.56 -1.61 12.61
CA VAL A 94 4.97 -0.27 12.75
C VAL A 94 5.63 0.51 13.89
N PHE A 95 5.84 -0.12 15.04
CA PHE A 95 6.46 0.52 16.21
C PHE A 95 7.98 0.62 16.14
N ARG A 96 8.61 0.14 15.06
CA ARG A 96 10.08 0.14 14.88
C ARG A 96 10.80 -0.50 16.06
N VAL A 97 10.26 -1.63 16.55
CA VAL A 97 10.85 -2.39 17.65
C VAL A 97 12.28 -2.78 17.26
N LYS A 98 13.25 -2.46 18.12
CA LYS A 98 14.69 -2.63 17.81
C LYS A 98 15.11 -4.07 17.52
N ARG A 99 14.39 -5.03 18.10
CA ARG A 99 14.60 -6.47 17.94
C ARG A 99 13.23 -7.11 17.68
N PRO A 100 12.73 -7.01 16.44
CA PRO A 100 11.42 -7.54 16.11
C PRO A 100 11.42 -9.07 16.22
N LEU A 101 10.28 -9.66 16.59
CA LEU A 101 10.17 -11.11 16.71
C LEU A 101 10.33 -11.84 15.37
N ALA A 102 10.05 -11.16 14.25
CA ALA A 102 10.24 -11.68 12.90
C ALA A 102 11.73 -11.88 12.52
N GLY A 103 12.66 -11.36 13.31
CA GLY A 103 14.10 -11.44 13.01
C GLY A 103 14.51 -10.44 11.93
N GLU A 104 15.43 -10.86 11.06
CA GLU A 104 15.91 -10.07 9.93
C GLU A 104 15.14 -10.44 8.65
N PRO A 105 14.87 -9.48 7.75
CA PRO A 105 14.27 -9.77 6.47
C PRO A 105 15.22 -10.56 5.56
N ASN A 106 14.64 -11.35 4.65
CA ASN A 106 15.35 -12.06 3.60
C ASN A 106 15.94 -11.08 2.57
N LYS A 107 16.86 -11.56 1.72
CA LYS A 107 17.56 -10.76 0.69
C LYS A 107 16.76 -10.56 -0.61
N ASN A 108 15.47 -10.85 -0.54
CA ASN A 108 14.56 -10.72 -1.67
C ASN A 108 14.46 -9.26 -2.14
N LYS A 109 13.99 -9.05 -3.37
CA LYS A 109 14.08 -7.75 -4.05
C LYS A 109 12.73 -7.26 -4.54
N VAL A 110 12.50 -5.97 -4.35
CA VAL A 110 11.31 -5.29 -4.86
C VAL A 110 11.72 -4.37 -6.00
N LEU A 111 11.19 -4.59 -7.19
CA LEU A 111 11.33 -3.71 -8.35
C LEU A 111 10.04 -2.90 -8.49
N THR A 112 10.14 -1.60 -8.69
CA THR A 112 8.95 -0.76 -8.93
C THR A 112 8.86 -0.40 -10.40
N MET A 113 7.68 -0.55 -10.99
CA MET A 113 7.39 -0.22 -12.39
C MET A 113 6.14 0.66 -12.47
N HIS A 114 6.08 1.53 -13.46
CA HIS A 114 5.03 2.54 -13.62
C HIS A 114 4.31 2.46 -14.97
N SER A 115 4.76 1.57 -15.87
CA SER A 115 4.14 1.41 -17.18
C SER A 115 3.94 -0.05 -17.57
N PRO A 116 2.94 -0.36 -18.42
CA PRO A 116 2.80 -1.68 -19.00
C PRO A 116 4.08 -2.14 -19.72
N GLY A 117 4.73 -1.26 -20.48
CA GLY A 117 5.92 -1.59 -21.25
C GLY A 117 7.08 -2.10 -20.39
N GLU A 118 7.32 -1.50 -19.22
CA GLU A 118 8.33 -1.99 -18.26
C GLU A 118 7.98 -3.40 -17.77
N VAL A 119 6.72 -3.62 -17.40
CA VAL A 119 6.23 -4.93 -16.91
C VAL A 119 6.41 -5.99 -17.99
N ILE A 120 6.00 -5.69 -19.22
CA ILE A 120 6.04 -6.60 -20.36
C ILE A 120 7.48 -6.93 -20.72
N ASN A 121 8.35 -5.93 -20.85
CA ASN A 121 9.75 -6.13 -21.17
C ASN A 121 10.44 -7.00 -20.11
N TYR A 122 10.18 -6.74 -18.83
CA TYR A 122 10.74 -7.54 -17.75
C TYR A 122 10.25 -9.00 -17.80
N LEU A 123 8.93 -9.19 -17.93
CA LEU A 123 8.32 -10.52 -18.02
C LEU A 123 8.78 -11.29 -19.27
N GLY A 124 9.01 -10.61 -20.40
CA GLY A 124 9.52 -11.23 -21.63
C GLY A 124 10.93 -11.79 -21.49
N THR A 125 11.73 -11.29 -20.53
CA THR A 125 13.08 -11.80 -20.23
C THR A 125 13.11 -12.84 -19.09
N TYR A 126 11.99 -13.03 -18.40
CA TYR A 126 11.93 -13.90 -17.24
C TYR A 126 11.99 -15.38 -17.63
N ASN A 127 12.97 -16.09 -17.10
CA ASN A 127 13.28 -17.48 -17.45
C ASN A 127 12.95 -18.48 -16.33
N SER A 128 12.13 -18.09 -15.35
CA SER A 128 11.77 -18.93 -14.19
C SER A 128 12.92 -19.32 -13.24
N SER A 129 14.05 -18.60 -13.28
CA SER A 129 15.21 -18.88 -12.41
C SER A 129 15.04 -18.50 -10.93
N TYR A 130 13.98 -17.76 -10.58
CA TYR A 130 13.66 -17.35 -9.21
C TYR A 130 12.15 -17.19 -9.04
N PRO A 131 11.60 -17.32 -7.82
CA PRO A 131 10.20 -16.99 -7.56
C PRO A 131 9.90 -15.52 -7.89
N LEU A 132 8.97 -15.28 -8.80
CA LEU A 132 8.54 -13.95 -9.22
C LEU A 132 7.10 -13.69 -8.78
N PHE A 133 6.89 -12.55 -8.11
CA PHE A 133 5.58 -12.06 -7.67
C PHE A 133 5.26 -10.74 -8.37
N LEU A 134 4.00 -10.53 -8.73
CA LEU A 134 3.51 -9.25 -9.27
C LEU A 134 2.52 -8.64 -8.27
N PHE A 135 2.73 -7.38 -7.88
CA PHE A 135 1.86 -6.67 -6.95
C PHE A 135 1.42 -5.33 -7.54
N PHE A 136 0.18 -5.26 -8.02
CA PHE A 136 -0.39 -4.06 -8.63
C PHE A 136 -1.02 -3.17 -7.56
N VAL A 137 -0.57 -1.91 -7.49
CA VAL A 137 -0.97 -0.95 -6.48
C VAL A 137 -1.27 0.42 -7.08
N ALA A 138 -2.01 1.22 -6.31
CA ALA A 138 -2.18 2.63 -6.58
C ALA A 138 -0.90 3.43 -6.31
N GLY A 139 -0.75 4.55 -7.00
CA GLY A 139 0.22 5.59 -6.63
C GLY A 139 -0.20 6.37 -5.40
N TYR A 140 0.55 7.43 -5.10
CA TYR A 140 0.44 8.17 -3.84
C TYR A 140 -0.19 9.55 -4.03
N HIS A 141 -0.94 9.99 -3.02
CA HIS A 141 -1.33 11.38 -2.86
C HIS A 141 -0.10 12.24 -2.53
N GLU A 142 0.06 13.35 -3.25
CA GLU A 142 1.17 14.29 -3.02
C GLU A 142 1.11 14.97 -1.65
N PHE A 143 -0.08 15.09 -1.05
CA PHE A 143 -0.29 15.92 0.14
C PHE A 143 -0.12 15.19 1.49
N ASN A 144 -0.22 13.85 1.52
CA ASN A 144 -0.08 13.07 2.77
C ASN A 144 0.80 11.81 2.63
N GLY A 145 1.33 11.54 1.43
CA GLY A 145 2.22 10.41 1.16
C GLY A 145 1.56 9.04 1.19
N ARG A 146 0.23 8.94 1.21
CA ARG A 146 -0.52 7.67 1.23
C ARG A 146 -1.04 7.30 -0.14
N MET A 147 -1.31 6.02 -0.36
CA MET A 147 -1.90 5.60 -1.64
C MET A 147 -3.32 6.16 -1.79
N TRP A 148 -3.67 6.56 -3.01
CA TRP A 148 -5.02 7.07 -3.29
C TRP A 148 -6.10 5.99 -3.27
N CYS A 149 -5.71 4.72 -3.38
CA CYS A 149 -6.63 3.61 -3.22
C CYS A 149 -6.56 3.11 -1.77
N PRO A 150 -7.63 3.24 -0.97
CA PRO A 150 -7.60 2.82 0.43
C PRO A 150 -7.37 1.31 0.60
N TYR A 151 -7.78 0.51 -0.38
CA TYR A 151 -7.52 -0.94 -0.37
C TYR A 151 -6.05 -1.27 -0.63
N CYS A 152 -5.40 -0.56 -1.57
CA CYS A 152 -3.97 -0.74 -1.81
C CYS A 152 -3.17 -0.28 -0.59
N ASP A 153 -3.55 0.86 0.00
CA ASP A 153 -2.85 1.41 1.16
C ASP A 153 -2.91 0.47 2.37
N ARG A 154 -4.07 -0.14 2.62
CA ARG A 154 -4.24 -1.18 3.66
C ARG A 154 -3.39 -2.41 3.40
N ALA A 155 -3.36 -2.87 2.15
CA ALA A 155 -2.66 -4.09 1.79
C ALA A 155 -1.13 -3.92 1.82
N ASP A 156 -0.63 -2.72 1.53
CA ASP A 156 0.79 -2.48 1.26
C ASP A 156 1.69 -2.96 2.40
N VAL A 157 1.45 -2.51 3.63
CA VAL A 157 2.29 -2.86 4.78
C VAL A 157 2.32 -4.36 5.02
N VAL A 158 1.15 -5.00 4.94
CA VAL A 158 0.99 -6.43 5.20
C VAL A 158 1.72 -7.25 4.14
N VAL A 159 1.46 -6.96 2.86
CA VAL A 159 2.06 -7.68 1.73
C VAL A 159 3.57 -7.48 1.72
N MET A 160 4.06 -6.25 1.89
CA MET A 160 5.47 -5.95 1.85
C MET A 160 6.22 -6.56 3.04
N HIS A 161 5.64 -6.51 4.24
CA HIS A 161 6.22 -7.16 5.40
C HIS A 161 6.34 -8.68 5.17
N TYR A 162 5.22 -9.35 4.89
CA TYR A 162 5.26 -10.80 4.72
C TYR A 162 6.13 -11.26 3.55
N TYR A 163 6.16 -10.51 2.44
CA TYR A 163 7.10 -10.78 1.35
C TYR A 163 8.55 -10.75 1.86
N ASN A 164 8.96 -9.67 2.54
CA ASN A 164 10.33 -9.51 3.01
C ASN A 164 10.77 -10.60 4.00
N TYR A 165 9.86 -11.16 4.81
CA TYR A 165 10.22 -12.15 5.83
C TYR A 165 9.98 -13.62 5.43
N THR A 166 9.14 -13.88 4.43
CA THR A 166 8.73 -15.26 4.08
C THR A 166 9.12 -15.70 2.67
N ALA A 167 9.30 -14.77 1.73
CA ALA A 167 9.73 -15.12 0.37
C ALA A 167 11.24 -15.44 0.35
N PRO A 168 11.69 -16.44 -0.44
CA PRO A 168 13.10 -16.82 -0.52
C PRO A 168 14.05 -15.67 -0.85
N ASP A 169 15.31 -15.76 -0.43
CA ASP A 169 16.35 -14.74 -0.68
C ASP A 169 16.49 -14.32 -2.14
N ASN A 170 16.30 -15.23 -3.09
CA ASN A 170 16.40 -14.94 -4.52
C ASN A 170 15.09 -14.46 -5.15
N ALA A 171 13.99 -14.39 -4.40
CA ALA A 171 12.70 -13.98 -4.92
C ALA A 171 12.69 -12.51 -5.34
N ILE A 172 11.86 -12.18 -6.33
CA ILE A 172 11.63 -10.81 -6.80
C ILE A 172 10.14 -10.50 -6.79
N MET A 173 9.76 -9.37 -6.22
CA MET A 173 8.43 -8.76 -6.36
C MET A 173 8.52 -7.58 -7.32
N VAL A 174 7.72 -7.59 -8.38
CA VAL A 174 7.49 -6.42 -9.22
C VAL A 174 6.25 -5.71 -8.69
N ARG A 175 6.45 -4.57 -8.04
CA ARG A 175 5.41 -3.68 -7.54
C ARG A 175 5.04 -2.67 -8.63
N VAL A 176 3.86 -2.82 -9.19
CA VAL A 176 3.39 -2.06 -10.35
C VAL A 176 2.46 -0.94 -9.90
N THR A 177 2.85 0.31 -10.14
CA THR A 177 1.99 1.47 -9.90
C THR A 177 1.09 1.70 -11.11
N VAL A 178 -0.22 1.46 -10.96
CA VAL A 178 -1.16 1.47 -12.10
C VAL A 178 -1.62 2.87 -12.53
N ALA A 179 -1.52 3.84 -11.62
CA ALA A 179 -1.81 5.25 -11.86
C ALA A 179 -1.37 6.08 -10.66
N ASP A 180 -0.95 7.32 -10.87
CA ASP A 180 -0.57 8.24 -9.78
C ASP A 180 -1.81 8.82 -9.09
N THR A 181 -2.97 8.83 -9.76
CA THR A 181 -4.22 9.35 -9.21
C THR A 181 -5.43 8.51 -9.56
N TYR A 182 -6.47 8.58 -8.72
CA TYR A 182 -7.77 7.97 -9.00
C TYR A 182 -8.37 8.46 -10.33
N LYS A 183 -8.21 9.75 -10.66
CA LYS A 183 -8.70 10.33 -11.92
C LYS A 183 -8.03 9.71 -13.15
N GLN A 184 -6.70 9.49 -13.09
CA GLN A 184 -5.98 8.79 -14.15
C GLN A 184 -6.41 7.32 -14.25
N TRP A 185 -6.56 6.64 -13.11
CA TRP A 185 -7.04 5.26 -13.07
C TRP A 185 -8.41 5.12 -13.73
N LYS A 186 -9.35 6.03 -13.45
CA LYS A 186 -10.73 5.95 -13.99
C LYS A 186 -10.85 6.16 -15.49
N LYS A 187 -9.84 6.69 -16.17
CA LYS A 187 -9.89 6.86 -17.64
C LYS A 187 -9.94 5.49 -18.33
N PRO A 188 -10.83 5.29 -19.32
CA PRO A 188 -10.81 4.08 -20.17
C PRO A 188 -9.47 3.90 -20.88
N MET A 189 -8.81 5.02 -21.22
CA MET A 189 -7.49 5.05 -21.88
C MET A 189 -6.31 4.87 -20.91
N ASN A 190 -6.53 4.44 -19.67
CA ASN A 190 -5.41 4.09 -18.80
C ASN A 190 -4.64 2.91 -19.44
N PRO A 191 -3.30 2.99 -19.60
CA PRO A 191 -2.53 1.96 -20.30
C PRO A 191 -2.68 0.54 -19.75
N PHE A 192 -2.91 0.38 -18.44
CA PHE A 192 -3.12 -0.92 -17.80
C PHE A 192 -4.55 -1.49 -18.02
N LYS A 193 -5.43 -0.75 -18.70
CA LYS A 193 -6.78 -1.19 -19.07
C LYS A 193 -6.94 -1.47 -20.56
N LEU A 194 -5.91 -1.20 -21.35
CA LEU A 194 -5.95 -1.41 -22.79
C LEU A 194 -5.69 -2.88 -23.13
N ARG A 195 -6.14 -3.29 -24.33
CA ARG A 195 -6.04 -4.67 -24.81
C ARG A 195 -4.61 -5.15 -24.91
N GLU A 196 -3.69 -4.28 -25.27
CA GLU A 196 -2.27 -4.57 -25.39
C GLU A 196 -1.71 -5.16 -24.09
N PHE A 197 -2.18 -4.67 -22.93
CA PHE A 197 -1.80 -5.22 -21.63
C PHE A 197 -2.67 -6.42 -21.20
N GLN A 198 -3.96 -6.43 -21.54
CA GLN A 198 -4.92 -7.46 -21.12
C GLN A 198 -4.80 -8.77 -21.91
N ASP A 199 -4.70 -8.66 -23.23
CA ASP A 199 -4.78 -9.77 -24.17
C ASP A 199 -3.38 -10.36 -24.44
N GLY A 200 -2.32 -9.67 -24.02
CA GLY A 200 -0.94 -10.07 -24.32
C GLY A 200 -0.63 -10.12 -25.82
N ASP A 201 -1.48 -9.51 -26.66
CA ASP A 201 -1.29 -9.45 -28.10
C ASP A 201 -0.32 -8.32 -28.43
N TYR A 202 0.98 -8.66 -28.40
CA TYR A 202 2.06 -7.74 -28.69
C TYR A 202 2.41 -7.68 -30.19
N SER A 203 1.61 -8.30 -31.07
CA SER A 203 1.86 -8.29 -32.52
C SER A 203 1.81 -6.89 -33.14
N GLU A 204 1.20 -5.91 -32.45
CA GLU A 204 1.20 -4.50 -32.87
C GLU A 204 2.32 -3.64 -32.25
N THR A 205 3.04 -4.14 -31.25
CA THR A 205 4.15 -3.37 -30.65
C THR A 205 5.36 -3.27 -31.58
N GLU A 206 5.62 -4.28 -32.40
CA GLU A 206 6.60 -4.20 -33.50
C GLU A 206 6.19 -3.16 -34.58
N LYS A 207 4.87 -2.99 -34.81
CA LYS A 207 4.33 -1.99 -35.75
C LYS A 207 4.48 -0.57 -35.21
N LEU A 208 4.30 -0.36 -33.90
CA LEU A 208 4.47 0.95 -33.28
C LEU A 208 5.95 1.36 -33.23
N GLN A 209 6.86 0.44 -32.92
CA GLN A 209 8.30 0.73 -32.99
C GLN A 209 8.74 1.11 -34.42
N THR A 210 8.25 0.41 -35.45
CA THR A 210 8.52 0.77 -36.85
C THR A 210 7.88 2.10 -37.29
N PHE A 211 6.71 2.47 -36.73
CA PHE A 211 6.08 3.76 -37.00
C PHE A 211 6.88 4.95 -36.44
N PHE A 212 7.53 4.79 -35.29
CA PHE A 212 8.37 5.84 -34.69
C PHE A 212 9.79 5.89 -35.25
N THR A 213 10.33 4.78 -35.79
CA THR A 213 11.63 4.79 -36.49
C THR A 213 11.54 5.28 -37.94
N ASN A 214 10.37 5.17 -38.59
CA ASN A 214 10.19 5.49 -40.02
C ASN A 214 9.54 6.84 -40.31
N LYS A 215 9.49 7.79 -39.37
CA LYS A 215 9.05 9.16 -39.69
C LYS A 215 10.28 9.98 -40.15
N PRO A 216 10.48 10.24 -41.46
CA PRO A 216 11.51 11.16 -41.90
C PRO A 216 11.21 12.56 -41.34
N ARG A 217 12.24 13.20 -40.76
CA ARG A 217 12.22 14.63 -40.48
C ARG A 217 12.24 15.38 -41.81
N THR A 218 11.07 15.72 -42.36
CA THR A 218 10.97 16.81 -43.33
C THR A 218 10.67 18.09 -42.56
N ALA A 219 11.73 18.84 -42.29
CA ALA A 219 11.63 20.26 -42.08
C ALA A 219 11.29 20.90 -43.43
N GLN A 220 10.20 21.65 -43.51
CA GLN A 220 10.05 22.70 -44.53
C GLN A 220 9.96 24.03 -43.79
N ALA A 221 11.00 24.82 -43.99
CA ALA A 221 10.99 26.26 -43.76
C ALA A 221 10.12 26.92 -44.83
N ASN A 222 9.30 27.88 -44.40
CA ASN A 222 9.06 29.17 -45.05
C ASN A 222 8.43 30.10 -44.03
#